data_AF-A0A0B4FH30-F1
#
_entry.id   AF-A0A0B4FH30-F1
#
_cell.length_a   1.000
_cell.length_b   1.000
_cell.length_c   1.000
_cell.angle_alpha   90.00
_cell.angle_beta   90.00
_cell.angle_gamma   90.00
#
_symmetry.space_group_name_H-M   'P 1'
#
loop_
_entity.id
_entity.type
_entity.pdbx_description
1 polymer ?
#
loop_
_entity_poly.entity_id
_entity_poly.type
_entity_poly.pdbx_seq_one_letter_code
_entity_poly.pdbx_strand_id
1 'polypeptide(L)'
;MFDPFDQASLDLIIELQLQDAQNLIKGKHRAGETPDGELAAELFKLELESLASFHVDQAMSRSLAHAILTDGEAIQSLVEEEQQAVRDRELAINGETSTQGPGTADPDTAIEDDMVKKLVALYVGEDDHSGTAAASSSKQAARPSTSTAAIEKRRCVACMTDVPYFETVRCPCTHEYCRACIADLFQSAMNDESLFPPRCCSQPIPLGLNQIFLPARLAGQYRAKELEYSTKNRTYCHRATCSTFIPPPFIRGEIATCVKCQSKTCTICKGSTHDGDCPEDVATMDLLNVAAQKGWQRCYSCRRMVDLEVGCNHISELIRRDASFVKTD
;
A
#
# COMPACT_ATOMS: atom_id res chain seq x y z
N MET A 1 -13.24 -4.37 -17.19
CA MET A 1 -14.28 -5.43 -17.15
C MET A 1 -15.61 -4.71 -17.18
N PHE A 2 -16.17 -4.52 -18.37
CA PHE A 2 -17.49 -3.93 -18.52
C PHE A 2 -18.50 -4.98 -18.11
N ASP A 3 -19.27 -4.69 -17.06
CA ASP A 3 -20.34 -5.57 -16.61
C ASP A 3 -21.43 -5.56 -17.69
N PRO A 4 -21.81 -6.70 -18.29
CA PRO A 4 -22.80 -6.73 -19.37
C PRO A 4 -24.24 -6.44 -18.89
N PHE A 5 -24.43 -6.26 -17.58
CA PHE A 5 -25.71 -6.02 -16.94
C PHE A 5 -25.74 -4.67 -16.24
N ASP A 6 -26.87 -3.96 -16.34
CA ASP A 6 -27.10 -2.77 -15.53
C ASP A 6 -27.29 -3.14 -14.05
N GLN A 7 -27.16 -2.14 -13.16
CA GLN A 7 -27.23 -2.35 -11.72
C GLN A 7 -28.54 -3.03 -11.29
N ALA A 8 -29.67 -2.62 -11.87
CA ALA A 8 -30.98 -3.17 -11.56
C ALA A 8 -31.08 -4.66 -11.94
N SER A 9 -30.48 -5.05 -13.07
CA SER A 9 -30.42 -6.45 -13.50
C SER A 9 -29.54 -7.28 -12.57
N LEU A 10 -28.38 -6.76 -12.15
CA LEU A 10 -27.48 -7.44 -11.21
C LEU A 10 -28.15 -7.66 -9.85
N ASP A 11 -28.80 -6.63 -9.31
CA ASP A 11 -29.52 -6.71 -8.04
C ASP A 11 -30.63 -7.77 -8.10
N LEU A 12 -31.39 -7.80 -9.21
CA LEU A 12 -32.45 -8.79 -9.41
C LEU A 12 -31.89 -10.22 -9.54
N ILE A 13 -30.77 -10.42 -10.25
CA ILE A 13 -30.12 -11.74 -10.38
C ILE A 13 -29.71 -12.26 -9.00
N ILE A 14 -29.05 -11.42 -8.19
CA ILE A 14 -28.61 -11.80 -6.84
C ILE A 14 -29.82 -12.10 -5.95
N GLU A 15 -30.88 -11.30 -6.01
CA GLU A 15 -32.10 -11.53 -5.25
C GLU A 15 -32.74 -12.88 -5.59
N LEU A 16 -32.88 -13.21 -6.87
CA LEU A 16 -33.44 -14.48 -7.31
C LEU A 16 -32.59 -15.68 -6.84
N GLN A 17 -31.26 -15.58 -6.97
CA GLN A 17 -30.36 -16.64 -6.51
C GLN A 17 -30.39 -16.82 -4.98
N LEU A 18 -30.54 -15.73 -4.22
CA LEU A 18 -30.72 -15.79 -2.77
C LEU A 18 -32.03 -16.49 -2.39
N GLN A 19 -33.12 -16.21 -3.11
CA GLN A 19 -34.41 -16.89 -2.89
C GLN A 19 -34.28 -18.40 -3.18
N ASP A 20 -33.60 -18.78 -4.27
CA ASP A 20 -33.36 -20.18 -4.61
C ASP A 20 -32.50 -20.87 -3.55
N ALA A 21 -31.39 -20.26 -3.11
CA ALA A 21 -30.53 -20.79 -2.05
C ALA A 21 -31.32 -20.99 -0.73
N GLN A 22 -32.17 -20.03 -0.35
CA GLN A 22 -33.03 -20.15 0.82
C GLN A 22 -34.05 -21.28 0.73
N ASN A 23 -34.53 -21.59 -0.48
CA ASN A 23 -35.47 -22.70 -0.68
C ASN A 23 -34.77 -24.06 -0.58
N LEU A 24 -33.49 -24.14 -0.92
CA LEU A 24 -32.68 -25.37 -0.79
C LEU A 24 -32.32 -25.74 0.66
N ILE A 25 -32.31 -24.76 1.58
CA ILE A 25 -31.97 -24.94 3.00
C ILE A 25 -33.14 -25.56 3.81
N LYS A 26 -34.34 -25.73 3.22
CA LYS A 26 -35.54 -26.20 3.94
C LYS A 26 -35.64 -27.74 3.95
N GLY A 27 -34.73 -28.41 4.66
CA GLY A 27 -34.77 -29.85 4.88
C GLY A 27 -35.29 -30.27 6.26
N LYS A 28 -35.73 -31.54 6.38
CA LYS A 28 -36.01 -32.20 7.66
C LYS A 28 -34.97 -33.29 7.87
N HIS A 29 -33.98 -33.02 8.70
CA HIS A 29 -32.96 -33.98 9.11
C HIS A 29 -32.82 -34.02 10.63
N ARG A 30 -32.10 -35.02 11.15
CA ARG A 30 -31.87 -35.14 12.60
C ARG A 30 -30.92 -34.02 13.05
N ALA A 31 -31.08 -33.58 14.30
CA ALA A 31 -30.22 -32.56 14.88
C ALA A 31 -28.76 -33.03 14.89
N GLY A 32 -27.86 -32.27 14.27
CA GLY A 32 -26.43 -32.61 14.11
C GLY A 32 -26.06 -33.35 12.82
N GLU A 33 -27.03 -33.70 11.96
CA GLU A 33 -26.81 -34.35 10.67
C GLU A 33 -27.31 -33.46 9.52
N THR A 34 -26.73 -32.26 9.35
CA THR A 34 -26.99 -31.40 8.18
C THR A 34 -26.48 -32.09 6.92
N PRO A 35 -27.31 -32.33 5.89
CA PRO A 35 -26.86 -32.89 4.63
C PRO A 35 -25.84 -31.97 3.96
N ASP A 36 -24.84 -32.55 3.29
CA ASP A 36 -23.82 -31.80 2.54
C ASP A 36 -24.45 -30.81 1.54
N GLY A 37 -25.61 -31.14 0.97
CA GLY A 37 -26.35 -30.26 0.06
C GLY A 37 -26.92 -29.01 0.73
N GLU A 38 -27.35 -29.11 1.98
CA GLU A 38 -27.84 -27.94 2.75
C GLU A 38 -26.66 -27.08 3.20
N LEU A 39 -25.55 -27.68 3.64
CA LEU A 39 -24.32 -26.97 3.94
C LEU A 39 -23.77 -26.23 2.72
N ALA A 40 -23.79 -26.86 1.55
CA ALA A 40 -23.40 -26.21 0.29
C ALA A 40 -24.34 -25.03 -0.06
N ALA A 41 -25.64 -25.17 0.15
CA ALA A 41 -26.61 -24.09 -0.05
C ALA A 41 -26.41 -22.92 0.94
N GLU A 42 -26.04 -23.21 2.20
CA GLU A 42 -25.68 -22.18 3.19
C GLU A 42 -24.42 -21.41 2.78
N LEU A 43 -23.35 -22.11 2.35
CA LEU A 43 -22.13 -21.48 1.87
C LEU A 43 -22.38 -20.62 0.63
N PHE A 44 -23.17 -21.14 -0.32
CA PHE A 44 -23.56 -20.41 -1.51
C PHE A 44 -24.37 -19.15 -1.16
N LYS A 45 -25.30 -19.25 -0.22
CA LYS A 45 -26.05 -18.10 0.29
C LYS A 45 -25.12 -17.03 0.89
N LEU A 46 -24.14 -17.42 1.70
CA LEU A 46 -23.16 -16.48 2.26
C LEU A 46 -22.33 -15.78 1.18
N GLU A 47 -21.96 -16.50 0.11
CA GLU A 47 -21.26 -15.92 -1.03
C GLU A 47 -22.14 -14.89 -1.76
N LEU A 48 -23.41 -15.21 -1.99
CA LEU A 48 -24.38 -14.28 -2.59
C LEU A 48 -24.62 -13.03 -1.72
N GLU A 49 -24.70 -13.18 -0.40
CA GLU A 49 -24.81 -12.04 0.53
C GLU A 49 -23.57 -11.14 0.46
N SER A 50 -22.37 -11.74 0.37
CA SER A 50 -21.12 -11.00 0.18
C SER A 50 -21.09 -10.27 -1.16
N LEU A 51 -21.59 -10.91 -2.24
CA LEU A 51 -21.70 -10.28 -3.56
C LEU A 51 -22.71 -9.13 -3.54
N ALA A 52 -23.86 -9.30 -2.88
CA ALA A 52 -24.84 -8.23 -2.71
C ALA A 52 -24.24 -7.00 -2.03
N SER A 53 -23.51 -7.20 -0.92
CA SER A 53 -22.81 -6.11 -0.23
C SER A 53 -21.82 -5.41 -1.16
N PHE A 54 -21.03 -6.17 -1.91
CA PHE A 54 -20.06 -5.62 -2.85
C PHE A 54 -20.70 -4.75 -3.94
N HIS A 55 -21.84 -5.18 -4.50
CA HIS A 55 -22.55 -4.41 -5.53
C HIS A 55 -23.22 -3.14 -4.97
N VAL A 56 -23.76 -3.19 -3.75
CA VAL A 56 -24.28 -2.00 -3.06
C VAL A 56 -23.16 -0.99 -2.80
N ASP A 57 -22.01 -1.46 -2.31
CA ASP A 57 -20.82 -0.62 -2.08
C ASP A 57 -20.32 0.00 -3.40
N GLN A 58 -20.33 -0.79 -4.48
CA GLN A 58 -19.98 -0.30 -5.81
C GLN A 58 -20.95 0.79 -6.28
N ALA A 59 -22.27 0.58 -6.19
CA ALA A 59 -23.27 1.57 -6.56
C ALA A 59 -23.12 2.87 -5.76
N MET A 60 -22.90 2.75 -4.44
CA MET A 60 -22.62 3.89 -3.57
C MET A 60 -21.36 4.64 -4.00
N SER A 61 -20.27 3.93 -4.28
CA SER A 61 -19.01 4.54 -4.73
C SER A 61 -19.16 5.30 -6.05
N ARG A 62 -19.98 4.77 -6.98
CA ARG A 62 -20.31 5.43 -8.26
C ARG A 62 -21.12 6.70 -8.03
N SER A 63 -22.16 6.62 -7.20
CA SER A 63 -22.97 7.78 -6.85
C SER A 63 -22.15 8.87 -6.18
N LEU A 64 -21.25 8.50 -5.26
CA LEU A 64 -20.35 9.44 -4.60
C LEU A 64 -19.39 10.09 -5.60
N ALA A 65 -18.77 9.29 -6.48
CA ALA A 65 -17.89 9.81 -7.53
C ALA A 65 -18.63 10.79 -8.45
N HIS A 66 -19.86 10.47 -8.86
CA HIS A 66 -20.69 11.35 -9.67
C HIS A 66 -21.01 12.67 -8.96
N ALA A 67 -21.41 12.62 -7.68
CA ALA A 67 -21.67 13.81 -6.88
C ALA A 67 -20.43 14.71 -6.76
N ILE A 68 -19.25 14.13 -6.48
CA ILE A 68 -17.98 14.85 -6.40
C ILE A 68 -17.66 15.57 -7.71
N LEU A 69 -17.87 14.91 -8.85
CA LEU A 69 -17.60 15.51 -10.16
C LEU A 69 -18.58 16.63 -10.50
N THR A 70 -19.85 16.43 -10.18
CA THR A 70 -20.91 17.41 -10.47
C THR A 70 -20.77 18.65 -9.59
N ASP A 71 -20.49 18.46 -8.31
CA ASP A 71 -20.44 19.53 -7.32
C ASP A 71 -19.06 20.19 -7.24
N GLY A 72 -18.03 19.63 -7.89
CA GLY A 72 -16.63 20.04 -7.75
C GLY A 72 -16.39 21.52 -8.06
N GLU A 73 -16.95 22.05 -9.15
CA GLU A 73 -16.80 23.47 -9.53
C GLU A 73 -17.48 24.40 -8.50
N ALA A 74 -18.67 24.02 -8.02
CA ALA A 74 -19.39 24.77 -7.01
C ALA A 74 -18.63 24.78 -5.67
N ILE A 75 -18.09 23.63 -5.25
CA ILE A 75 -17.26 23.51 -4.05
C ILE A 75 -16.02 24.39 -4.16
N GLN A 76 -15.32 24.35 -5.31
CA GLN A 76 -14.12 25.16 -5.54
C GLN A 76 -14.42 26.66 -5.42
N SER A 77 -15.52 27.14 -6.03
CA SER A 77 -15.95 28.54 -5.92
C SER A 77 -16.20 28.94 -4.46
N LEU A 78 -16.90 28.10 -3.69
CA LEU A 78 -17.20 28.38 -2.28
C LEU A 78 -15.93 28.41 -1.41
N VAL A 79 -14.97 27.53 -1.68
CA VAL A 79 -13.67 27.52 -0.99
C VAL A 79 -12.88 28.79 -1.29
N GLU A 80 -12.88 29.26 -2.54
CA GLU A 80 -12.20 30.50 -2.92
C GLU A 80 -12.82 31.73 -2.26
N GLU A 81 -14.15 31.79 -2.19
CA GLU A 81 -14.90 32.83 -1.46
C GLU A 81 -14.57 32.82 0.04
N GLU A 82 -14.54 31.63 0.67
CA GLU A 82 -14.20 31.49 2.09
C GLU A 82 -12.75 31.91 2.36
N GLN A 83 -11.80 31.47 1.53
CA GLN A 83 -10.40 31.87 1.65
C GLN A 83 -10.22 33.39 1.49
N GLN A 84 -10.98 34.01 0.58
CA GLN A 84 -10.98 35.45 0.44
C GLN A 84 -11.52 36.12 1.71
N ALA A 85 -12.65 35.65 2.25
CA ALA A 85 -13.21 36.18 3.49
C ALA A 85 -12.25 36.04 4.69
N VAL A 86 -11.49 34.95 4.77
CA VAL A 86 -10.44 34.75 5.78
C VAL A 86 -9.32 35.78 5.64
N ARG A 87 -8.79 35.99 4.42
CA ARG A 87 -7.76 37.00 4.15
C ARG A 87 -8.24 38.41 4.49
N ASP A 88 -9.46 38.74 4.10
CA ASP A 88 -10.07 40.05 4.39
C ASP A 88 -10.22 40.28 5.91
N ARG A 89 -10.61 39.23 6.65
CA ARG A 89 -10.68 39.27 8.11
C ARG A 89 -9.30 39.45 8.76
N GLU A 90 -8.28 38.75 8.29
CA GLU A 90 -6.90 38.88 8.80
C GLU A 90 -6.34 40.28 8.58
N LEU A 91 -6.57 40.85 7.39
CA LEU A 91 -6.20 42.22 7.05
C LEU A 91 -6.87 43.22 8.00
N ALA A 92 -8.17 43.04 8.26
CA ALA A 92 -8.93 43.92 9.14
C ALA A 92 -8.45 43.89 10.60
N ILE A 93 -7.96 42.74 11.09
CA ILE A 93 -7.49 42.58 12.48
C ILE A 93 -6.05 43.07 12.66
N ASN A 94 -5.16 42.74 11.73
CA ASN A 94 -3.72 42.93 11.91
C ASN A 94 -3.17 44.21 11.25
N GLY A 95 -3.92 44.85 10.34
CA GLY A 95 -3.54 46.11 9.68
C GLY A 95 -2.37 46.00 8.68
N GLU A 96 -1.80 44.81 8.49
CA GLU A 96 -0.73 44.52 7.54
C GLU A 96 -1.15 43.39 6.59
N THR A 97 -0.72 43.49 5.33
CA THR A 97 -0.89 42.44 4.33
C THR A 97 0.05 41.29 4.66
N SER A 98 -0.46 40.24 5.33
CA SER A 98 0.28 38.99 5.46
C SER A 98 0.46 38.41 4.05
N THR A 99 1.69 38.43 3.55
CA THR A 99 2.10 37.88 2.24
C THR A 99 2.28 36.36 2.28
N GLN A 100 1.65 35.69 3.26
CA GLN A 100 1.53 34.24 3.21
C GLN A 100 0.54 33.90 2.09
N GLY A 101 1.09 33.69 0.89
CA GLY A 101 0.38 33.13 -0.23
C GLY A 101 -0.31 31.82 0.18
N PRO A 102 -1.38 31.43 -0.52
CA PRO A 102 -2.09 30.19 -0.23
C PRO A 102 -1.05 29.09 -0.09
N GLY A 103 -1.06 28.40 1.06
CA GLY A 103 -0.20 27.25 1.29
C GLY A 103 -0.37 26.33 0.09
N THR A 104 0.62 26.35 -0.79
CA THR A 104 0.63 25.51 -1.98
C THR A 104 0.54 24.11 -1.43
N ALA A 105 -0.56 23.42 -1.73
CA ALA A 105 -0.66 21.98 -1.49
C ALA A 105 0.66 21.36 -1.97
N ASP A 106 1.26 20.52 -1.14
CA ASP A 106 2.49 19.81 -1.48
C ASP A 106 2.33 19.25 -2.91
N PRO A 107 3.24 19.53 -3.86
CA PRO A 107 3.12 19.06 -5.23
C PRO A 107 3.02 17.52 -5.32
N ASP A 108 3.36 16.82 -4.24
CA ASP A 108 3.25 15.38 -4.06
C ASP A 108 1.80 14.86 -3.84
N THR A 109 0.81 15.75 -3.73
CA THR A 109 -0.61 15.39 -3.51
C THR A 109 -1.55 15.80 -4.65
N ALA A 110 -1.05 16.49 -5.68
CA ALA A 110 -1.84 16.85 -6.85
C ALA A 110 -2.08 15.59 -7.70
N ILE A 111 -3.26 14.99 -7.55
CA ILE A 111 -3.77 13.99 -8.50
C ILE A 111 -3.83 14.67 -9.86
N GLU A 112 -3.03 14.20 -10.82
CA GLU A 112 -3.02 14.73 -12.18
C GLU A 112 -4.43 14.66 -12.77
N ASP A 113 -4.88 15.72 -13.44
CA ASP A 113 -6.21 15.81 -14.11
C ASP A 113 -6.47 14.60 -15.03
N ASP A 114 -5.42 14.01 -15.60
CA ASP A 114 -5.50 12.77 -16.36
C ASP A 114 -5.97 11.57 -15.52
N MET A 115 -5.41 11.41 -14.32
CA MET A 115 -5.77 10.33 -13.43
C MET A 115 -7.22 10.46 -12.96
N VAL A 116 -7.70 11.68 -12.73
CA VAL A 116 -9.12 11.94 -12.46
C VAL A 116 -9.98 11.44 -13.61
N LYS A 117 -9.68 11.86 -14.85
CA LYS A 117 -10.43 11.44 -16.04
C LYS A 117 -10.49 9.92 -16.22
N LYS A 118 -9.36 9.24 -16.00
CA LYS A 118 -9.32 7.76 -16.05
C LYS A 118 -10.17 7.12 -14.95
N LEU A 119 -10.15 7.68 -13.74
CA LEU A 119 -10.99 7.21 -12.64
C LEU A 119 -12.47 7.44 -12.93
N VAL A 120 -12.86 8.59 -13.49
CA VAL A 120 -14.25 8.83 -13.92
C VAL A 120 -14.70 7.76 -14.92
N ALA A 121 -13.91 7.52 -15.96
CA ALA A 121 -14.24 6.53 -16.98
C ALA A 121 -14.33 5.09 -16.40
N LEU A 122 -13.47 4.74 -15.43
CA LEU A 122 -13.46 3.42 -14.79
C LEU A 122 -14.65 3.20 -13.86
N TYR A 123 -15.05 4.22 -13.09
CA TYR A 123 -16.02 4.06 -12.02
C TYR A 123 -17.42 4.52 -12.42
N VAL A 124 -17.57 5.67 -13.08
CA VAL A 124 -18.86 6.29 -13.39
C VAL A 124 -19.43 5.81 -14.72
N GLY A 125 -18.59 5.43 -15.70
CA GLY A 125 -19.02 5.10 -17.06
C GLY A 125 -19.36 6.37 -17.87
N GLU A 126 -19.21 6.33 -19.19
CA GLU A 126 -19.32 7.53 -20.06
C GLU A 126 -20.77 7.92 -20.41
N ASP A 127 -21.78 7.20 -19.92
CA ASP A 127 -23.15 7.32 -20.41
C ASP A 127 -24.01 8.42 -19.76
N ASP A 128 -23.55 9.08 -18.69
CA ASP A 128 -24.40 10.01 -17.91
C ASP A 128 -24.02 11.50 -18.01
N HIS A 129 -23.19 11.89 -18.98
CA HIS A 129 -22.88 13.32 -19.19
C HIS A 129 -23.97 14.10 -19.94
N SER A 130 -25.20 13.60 -19.94
CA SER A 130 -26.39 14.27 -20.47
C SER A 130 -27.09 15.02 -19.33
N GLY A 131 -26.64 16.24 -19.08
CA GLY A 131 -27.16 17.11 -18.01
C GLY A 131 -28.69 17.12 -17.90
N THR A 132 -29.19 16.68 -16.75
CA THR A 132 -30.57 16.92 -16.35
C THR A 132 -30.64 18.18 -15.52
N ALA A 133 -30.63 19.33 -16.19
CA ALA A 133 -31.29 20.51 -15.65
C ALA A 133 -32.80 20.18 -15.58
N ALA A 134 -33.29 19.96 -14.37
CA ALA A 134 -34.70 19.76 -14.10
C ALA A 134 -35.48 21.03 -14.48
N ALA A 135 -36.07 21.01 -15.67
CA ALA A 135 -37.19 21.87 -16.03
C ALA A 135 -38.25 21.03 -16.73
N SER A 136 -39.37 20.82 -16.04
CA SER A 136 -40.58 20.19 -16.53
C SER A 136 -41.01 20.72 -17.92
N SER A 137 -41.08 19.84 -18.92
CA SER A 137 -42.15 19.91 -19.91
C SER A 137 -42.25 18.63 -20.74
N SER A 138 -43.46 18.10 -20.78
CA SER A 138 -43.91 16.97 -21.57
C SER A 138 -43.71 17.20 -23.07
N LYS A 139 -42.83 16.41 -23.70
CA LYS A 139 -42.79 16.02 -25.14
C LYS A 139 -41.56 15.16 -25.44
N GLN A 140 -41.55 13.88 -25.00
CA GLN A 140 -40.65 12.87 -25.57
C GLN A 140 -41.40 12.09 -26.65
N ALA A 141 -41.17 12.47 -27.91
CA ALA A 141 -41.36 11.57 -29.04
C ALA A 141 -40.24 11.88 -30.04
N ALA A 142 -39.49 10.83 -30.39
CA ALA A 142 -38.38 10.78 -31.35
C ALA A 142 -37.09 11.54 -30.93
N ARG A 143 -36.19 10.83 -30.24
CA ARG A 143 -34.74 11.06 -30.35
C ARG A 143 -34.08 9.83 -31.00
N PRO A 144 -33.17 10.02 -31.96
CA PRO A 144 -32.44 8.92 -32.58
C PRO A 144 -31.44 8.31 -31.60
N SER A 145 -31.25 7.02 -31.75
CA SER A 145 -30.33 6.15 -31.02
C SER A 145 -28.90 6.69 -30.97
N THR A 146 -28.36 6.75 -29.76
CA THR A 146 -27.00 6.33 -29.38
C THR A 146 -25.88 6.68 -30.37
N SER A 147 -25.33 7.88 -30.24
CA SER A 147 -23.90 8.07 -30.47
C SER A 147 -23.18 7.68 -29.19
N THR A 148 -22.83 6.41 -29.05
CA THR A 148 -21.72 6.03 -28.16
C THR A 148 -20.53 6.88 -28.59
N ALA A 149 -20.11 7.83 -27.75
CA ALA A 149 -18.84 8.51 -27.96
C ALA A 149 -17.79 7.42 -28.15
N ALA A 150 -17.06 7.45 -29.26
CA ALA A 150 -16.08 6.42 -29.54
C ALA A 150 -15.00 6.50 -28.45
N ILE A 151 -15.00 5.54 -27.52
CA ILE A 151 -14.01 5.44 -26.45
C ILE A 151 -12.62 5.59 -27.08
N GLU A 152 -11.88 6.62 -26.65
CA GLU A 152 -10.54 6.87 -27.16
C GLU A 152 -9.65 5.65 -26.86
N LYS A 153 -8.99 5.14 -27.89
CA LYS A 153 -8.08 3.98 -27.77
C LYS A 153 -6.64 4.43 -27.84
N ARG A 154 -5.79 3.72 -27.10
CA ARG A 154 -4.35 3.92 -27.08
C ARG A 154 -3.60 2.61 -27.24
N ARG A 155 -2.40 2.68 -27.83
CA ARG A 155 -1.58 1.51 -28.13
C ARG A 155 -0.59 1.22 -27.02
N CYS A 156 -0.63 0.01 -26.47
CA CYS A 156 0.36 -0.46 -25.51
C CYS A 156 1.73 -0.67 -26.20
N VAL A 157 2.80 -0.13 -25.61
CA VAL A 157 4.17 -0.27 -26.14
C VAL A 157 4.73 -1.71 -26.04
N ALA A 158 4.22 -2.51 -25.11
CA ALA A 158 4.73 -3.86 -24.86
C ALA A 158 4.05 -4.92 -25.74
N CYS A 159 2.71 -4.95 -25.78
CA CYS A 159 1.96 -5.96 -26.54
C CYS A 159 1.43 -5.45 -27.89
N MET A 160 1.59 -4.16 -28.19
CA MET A 160 1.10 -3.51 -29.42
C MET A 160 -0.43 -3.54 -29.61
N THR A 161 -1.18 -3.91 -28.58
CA THR A 161 -2.66 -3.93 -28.60
C THR A 161 -3.24 -2.55 -28.31
N ASP A 162 -4.24 -2.16 -29.09
CA ASP A 162 -5.05 -0.96 -28.86
C ASP A 162 -6.11 -1.25 -27.78
N VAL A 163 -6.02 -0.55 -26.66
CA VAL A 163 -6.92 -0.68 -25.49
C VAL A 163 -7.57 0.67 -25.16
N PRO A 164 -8.69 0.71 -24.43
CA PRO A 164 -9.28 1.98 -23.99
C PRO A 164 -8.29 2.85 -23.21
N TYR A 165 -8.38 4.17 -23.39
CA TYR A 165 -7.50 5.16 -22.76
C TYR A 165 -7.38 4.98 -21.24
N PHE A 166 -8.51 4.74 -20.56
CA PHE A 166 -8.58 4.55 -19.11
C PHE A 166 -8.04 3.18 -18.64
N GLU A 167 -7.71 2.27 -19.55
CA GLU A 167 -6.98 1.03 -19.25
C GLU A 167 -5.48 1.15 -19.52
N THR A 168 -5.00 2.37 -19.82
CA THR A 168 -3.58 2.65 -20.06
C THR A 168 -2.93 3.46 -18.96
N VAL A 169 -1.65 3.16 -18.80
CA VAL A 169 -0.74 3.80 -17.87
C VAL A 169 0.33 4.52 -18.66
N ARG A 170 0.47 5.82 -18.45
CA ARG A 170 1.51 6.62 -19.08
C ARG A 170 2.74 6.68 -18.19
N CYS A 171 3.88 6.23 -18.71
CA CYS A 171 5.17 6.30 -18.03
C CYS A 171 5.75 7.73 -18.07
N PRO A 172 6.74 8.05 -17.22
CA PRO A 172 7.43 9.35 -17.26
C PRO A 172 8.05 9.68 -18.63
N CYS A 173 8.46 8.65 -19.38
CA CYS A 173 8.98 8.77 -20.74
C CYS A 173 7.90 8.90 -21.82
N THR A 174 6.64 9.07 -21.44
CA THR A 174 5.43 9.21 -22.27
C THR A 174 4.91 7.94 -22.96
N HIS A 175 5.62 6.82 -22.89
CA HIS A 175 5.09 5.54 -23.39
C HIS A 175 3.92 5.04 -22.56
N GLU A 176 3.00 4.33 -23.22
CA GLU A 176 1.78 3.82 -22.59
C GLU A 176 1.78 2.29 -22.52
N TYR A 177 1.34 1.76 -21.38
CA TYR A 177 1.20 0.32 -21.12
C TYR A 177 -0.25 0.01 -20.78
N CYS A 178 -0.78 -1.12 -21.27
CA CYS A 178 -2.03 -1.65 -20.75
C CYS A 178 -1.84 -2.23 -19.34
N ARG A 179 -2.94 -2.39 -18.59
CA ARG A 179 -2.94 -2.91 -17.21
C ARG A 179 -2.20 -4.24 -17.04
N ALA A 180 -2.35 -5.15 -18.00
CA ALA A 180 -1.68 -6.46 -17.95
C ALA A 180 -0.16 -6.31 -18.09
N CYS A 181 0.30 -5.62 -19.14
CA CYS A 181 1.74 -5.49 -19.40
C CYS A 181 2.48 -4.68 -18.33
N ILE A 182 1.84 -3.65 -17.74
CA ILE A 182 2.46 -2.92 -16.63
C ILE A 182 2.55 -3.80 -15.38
N ALA A 183 1.54 -4.62 -15.09
CA ALA A 183 1.57 -5.57 -13.99
C ALA A 183 2.69 -6.61 -14.17
N ASP A 184 2.83 -7.17 -15.38
CA ASP A 184 3.90 -8.11 -15.71
C ASP A 184 5.29 -7.49 -15.57
N LEU A 185 5.44 -6.20 -15.94
CA LEU A 185 6.70 -5.47 -15.80
C LEU A 185 7.08 -5.30 -14.33
N PHE A 186 6.13 -4.90 -13.48
CA PHE A 186 6.34 -4.81 -12.02
C PHE A 186 6.66 -6.17 -11.41
N GLN A 187 5.94 -7.22 -11.82
CA GLN A 187 6.20 -8.58 -11.35
C GLN A 187 7.59 -9.08 -11.75
N SER A 188 8.02 -8.82 -12.98
CA SER A 188 9.34 -9.20 -13.48
C SER A 188 10.45 -8.48 -12.70
N ALA A 189 10.29 -7.18 -12.45
CA ALA A 189 11.24 -6.39 -11.66
C ALA A 189 11.38 -6.88 -10.21
N MET A 190 10.34 -7.47 -9.62
CA MET A 190 10.42 -8.06 -8.27
C MET A 190 11.16 -9.39 -8.22
N ASN A 191 11.18 -10.14 -9.32
CA ASN A 191 11.81 -11.45 -9.41
C ASN A 191 13.30 -11.36 -9.74
N ASP A 192 13.71 -10.29 -10.44
CA ASP A 192 15.09 -10.04 -10.84
C ASP A 192 15.56 -8.67 -10.32
N GLU A 193 16.49 -8.70 -9.37
CA GLU A 193 17.05 -7.50 -8.75
C GLU A 193 17.75 -6.58 -9.78
N SER A 194 18.27 -7.12 -10.88
CA SER A 194 18.88 -6.30 -11.96
C SER A 194 17.86 -5.46 -12.73
N LEU A 195 16.61 -5.91 -12.74
CA LEU A 195 15.48 -5.23 -13.37
C LEU A 195 14.75 -4.31 -12.40
N PHE A 196 15.15 -4.27 -11.12
CA PHE A 196 14.57 -3.39 -10.11
C PHE A 196 15.25 -2.01 -10.12
N PRO A 197 14.53 -0.89 -9.95
CA PRO A 197 13.07 -0.77 -10.11
C PRO A 197 12.65 -0.93 -11.58
N PRO A 198 11.38 -1.21 -11.89
CA PRO A 198 10.88 -1.29 -13.26
C PRO A 198 11.16 0.02 -14.01
N ARG A 199 11.65 -0.09 -15.24
CA ARG A 199 12.07 1.04 -16.07
C ARG A 199 11.41 0.99 -17.44
N CYS A 200 11.12 2.17 -17.99
CA CYS A 200 10.82 2.37 -19.41
C CYS A 200 11.77 3.44 -19.95
N CYS A 201 12.46 3.18 -21.07
CA CYS A 201 13.47 4.08 -21.63
C CYS A 201 14.53 4.53 -20.60
N SER A 202 14.96 3.60 -19.74
CA SER A 202 15.89 3.85 -18.63
C SER A 202 15.39 4.81 -17.54
N GLN A 203 14.13 5.25 -17.60
CA GLN A 203 13.50 6.02 -16.54
C GLN A 203 12.72 5.10 -15.60
N PRO A 204 12.87 5.25 -14.27
CA PRO A 204 12.13 4.44 -13.30
C PRO A 204 10.63 4.76 -13.39
N ILE A 205 9.82 3.72 -13.29
CA ILE A 205 8.36 3.82 -13.31
C ILE A 205 7.88 3.84 -11.83
N PRO A 206 7.37 4.97 -11.32
CA PRO A 206 6.99 5.08 -9.91
C PRO A 206 5.74 4.25 -9.59
N LEU A 207 5.65 3.62 -8.43
CA LEU A 207 4.44 2.87 -8.04
C LEU A 207 3.23 3.80 -7.86
N GLY A 208 3.42 5.02 -7.32
CA GLY A 208 2.34 5.93 -6.92
C GLY A 208 1.31 6.18 -8.02
N LEU A 209 1.76 6.65 -9.19
CA LEU A 209 0.90 6.92 -10.35
C LEU A 209 0.24 5.64 -10.92
N ASN A 210 0.84 4.48 -10.65
CA ASN A 210 0.45 3.21 -11.27
C ASN A 210 -0.37 2.33 -10.32
N GLN A 211 -0.46 2.69 -9.05
CA GLN A 211 -1.04 1.83 -8.02
C GLN A 211 -2.49 1.48 -8.32
N ILE A 212 -3.29 2.43 -8.83
CA ILE A 212 -4.70 2.20 -9.20
C ILE A 212 -4.86 1.24 -10.39
N PHE A 213 -3.79 1.08 -11.19
CA PHE A 213 -3.77 0.22 -12.36
C PHE A 213 -3.26 -1.19 -12.07
N LEU A 214 -2.63 -1.39 -10.91
CA LEU A 214 -2.05 -2.66 -10.47
C LEU A 214 -2.98 -3.37 -9.47
N PRO A 215 -3.02 -4.71 -9.46
CA PRO A 215 -3.70 -5.45 -8.39
C PRO A 215 -3.14 -5.09 -7.01
N ALA A 216 -4.01 -4.89 -6.02
CA ALA A 216 -3.60 -4.50 -4.65
C ALA A 216 -2.54 -5.44 -4.04
N ARG A 217 -2.68 -6.75 -4.28
CA ARG A 217 -1.69 -7.76 -3.87
C ARG A 217 -0.32 -7.53 -4.50
N LEU A 218 -0.28 -7.21 -5.79
CA LEU A 218 0.96 -6.94 -6.53
C LEU A 218 1.63 -5.66 -6.02
N ALA A 219 0.86 -4.58 -5.83
CA ALA A 219 1.37 -3.34 -5.26
C ALA A 219 1.93 -3.54 -3.84
N GLY A 220 1.27 -4.34 -3.01
CA GLY A 220 1.75 -4.70 -1.67
C GLY A 220 3.05 -5.51 -1.70
N GLN A 221 3.16 -6.49 -2.59
CA GLN A 221 4.39 -7.26 -2.80
C GLN A 221 5.54 -6.38 -3.28
N TYR A 222 5.27 -5.45 -4.20
CA TYR A 222 6.26 -4.53 -4.72
C TYR A 222 6.80 -3.63 -3.61
N ARG A 223 5.94 -3.05 -2.76
CA ARG A 223 6.39 -2.25 -1.60
C ARG A 223 7.27 -3.05 -0.65
N ALA A 224 6.94 -4.31 -0.41
CA ALA A 224 7.76 -5.18 0.42
C ALA A 224 9.15 -5.43 -0.22
N LYS A 225 9.19 -5.62 -1.55
CA LYS A 225 10.43 -5.78 -2.32
C LYS A 225 11.25 -4.49 -2.40
N GLU A 226 10.61 -3.35 -2.53
CA GLU A 226 11.23 -2.03 -2.49
C GLU A 226 11.94 -1.79 -1.15
N LEU A 227 11.29 -2.14 -0.04
CA LEU A 227 11.92 -2.11 1.28
C LEU A 227 13.10 -3.09 1.38
N GLU A 228 12.93 -4.32 0.87
CA GLU A 228 14.00 -5.32 0.85
C GLU A 228 15.23 -4.83 0.09
N TYR A 229 15.07 -4.35 -1.14
CA TYR A 229 16.17 -3.94 -2.01
C TYR A 229 16.79 -2.59 -1.62
N SER A 230 16.02 -1.69 -1.01
CA SER A 230 16.58 -0.44 -0.44
C SER A 230 17.30 -0.64 0.89
N THR A 231 17.05 -1.74 1.60
CA THR A 231 17.71 -2.04 2.88
C THR A 231 19.16 -2.44 2.66
N LYS A 232 20.09 -1.69 3.28
CA LYS A 232 21.51 -2.05 3.33
C LYS A 232 21.74 -3.25 4.27
N ASN A 233 22.69 -4.11 3.95
CA ASN A 233 23.06 -5.29 4.77
C ASN A 233 21.85 -6.17 5.15
N ARG A 234 21.00 -6.45 4.15
CA ARG A 234 19.78 -7.27 4.27
C ARG A 234 20.01 -8.52 5.12
N THR A 235 19.05 -8.81 5.99
CA THR A 235 19.07 -10.02 6.82
C THR A 235 17.88 -10.87 6.45
N TYR A 236 18.16 -12.12 6.10
CA TYR A 236 17.15 -13.12 5.76
C TYR A 236 17.08 -14.16 6.86
N CYS A 237 15.93 -14.79 7.03
CA CYS A 237 15.81 -15.89 7.98
C CYS A 237 16.81 -17.01 7.66
N HIS A 238 17.62 -17.42 8.64
CA HIS A 238 18.62 -18.49 8.46
C HIS A 238 18.02 -19.85 8.08
N ARG A 239 16.72 -20.08 8.35
CA ARG A 239 16.06 -21.33 7.98
C ARG A 239 15.89 -21.36 6.46
N ALA A 240 16.58 -22.30 5.79
CA ALA A 240 16.54 -22.47 4.34
C ALA A 240 15.12 -22.70 3.78
N THR A 241 14.21 -23.31 4.55
CA THR A 241 12.80 -23.48 4.16
C THR A 241 11.97 -22.19 4.26
N CYS A 242 12.49 -21.17 4.95
CA CYS A 242 11.81 -19.90 5.17
C CYS A 242 12.43 -18.78 4.32
N SER A 243 13.72 -18.51 4.50
CA SER A 243 14.53 -17.49 3.80
C SER A 243 13.86 -16.14 3.60
N THR A 244 12.87 -15.82 4.45
CA THR A 244 12.09 -14.59 4.33
C THR A 244 12.94 -13.42 4.81
N PHE A 245 12.94 -12.34 4.04
CA PHE A 245 13.57 -11.07 4.43
C PHE A 245 13.01 -10.59 5.77
N ILE A 246 13.90 -10.13 6.66
CA ILE A 246 13.55 -9.60 7.98
C ILE A 246 13.70 -8.07 7.94
N PRO A 247 12.59 -7.32 7.97
CA PRO A 247 12.65 -5.85 7.93
C PRO A 247 13.39 -5.27 9.15
N PRO A 248 14.06 -4.11 9.02
CA PRO A 248 14.80 -3.47 10.11
C PRO A 248 14.04 -3.31 11.44
N PRO A 249 12.72 -3.00 11.47
CA PRO A 249 11.96 -2.93 12.72
C PRO A 249 11.93 -4.22 13.55
N PHE A 250 12.21 -5.38 12.94
CA PHE A 250 12.26 -6.69 13.61
C PHE A 250 13.68 -7.10 14.02
N ILE A 251 14.63 -6.17 13.94
CA ILE A 251 16.03 -6.36 14.33
C ILE A 251 16.28 -5.58 15.62
N ARG A 252 16.78 -6.28 16.65
CA ARG A 252 17.18 -5.69 17.94
C ARG A 252 18.61 -6.08 18.23
N GLY A 253 19.53 -5.12 18.15
CA GLY A 253 20.96 -5.38 18.24
C GLY A 253 21.39 -6.37 17.15
N GLU A 254 22.01 -7.49 17.57
CA GLU A 254 22.50 -8.53 16.67
C GLU A 254 21.46 -9.62 16.35
N ILE A 255 20.22 -9.46 16.80
CA ILE A 255 19.18 -10.49 16.68
C ILE A 255 18.05 -10.00 15.78
N ALA A 256 17.88 -10.66 14.65
CA ALA A 256 16.77 -10.47 13.72
C ALA A 256 15.69 -11.54 13.93
N THR A 257 14.45 -11.14 14.19
CA THR A 257 13.33 -12.06 14.42
C THR A 257 12.45 -12.19 13.18
N CYS A 258 12.29 -13.41 12.65
CA CYS A 258 11.54 -13.63 11.43
C CYS A 258 10.03 -13.47 11.63
N VAL A 259 9.40 -12.59 10.84
CA VAL A 259 7.95 -12.35 10.88
C VAL A 259 7.08 -13.57 10.49
N LYS A 260 7.63 -14.49 9.69
CA LYS A 260 6.89 -15.66 9.17
C LYS A 260 6.95 -16.87 10.11
N CYS A 261 8.13 -17.18 10.63
CA CYS A 261 8.36 -18.42 11.40
C CYS A 261 8.94 -18.18 12.81
N GLN A 262 9.05 -16.92 13.24
CA GLN A 262 9.53 -16.49 14.57
C GLN A 262 10.96 -16.93 14.92
N SER A 263 11.71 -17.44 13.94
CA SER A 263 13.09 -17.88 14.12
C SER A 263 14.02 -16.68 14.25
N LYS A 264 14.99 -16.78 15.16
CA LYS A 264 15.96 -15.73 15.42
C LYS A 264 17.24 -15.97 14.62
N THR A 265 17.73 -14.93 13.95
CA THR A 265 18.89 -14.96 13.06
C THR A 265 19.91 -13.95 13.55
N CYS A 266 21.18 -14.32 13.57
CA CYS A 266 22.27 -13.39 13.86
C CYS A 266 22.48 -12.43 12.67
N THR A 267 22.53 -11.12 12.91
CA THR A 267 22.70 -10.13 11.84
C THR A 267 24.12 -10.06 11.29
N ILE A 268 25.11 -10.61 12.00
CA ILE A 268 26.52 -10.62 11.64
C ILE A 268 26.81 -11.81 10.71
N CYS A 269 26.72 -13.04 11.23
CA CYS A 269 27.00 -14.26 10.44
C CYS A 269 25.83 -14.72 9.55
N LYS A 270 24.66 -14.08 9.66
CA LYS A 270 23.41 -14.48 8.97
C LYS A 270 22.92 -15.90 9.28
N GLY A 271 23.53 -16.57 10.28
CA GLY A 271 23.15 -17.89 10.77
C GLY A 271 22.11 -17.84 11.90
N SER A 272 21.90 -18.99 12.55
CA SER A 272 21.08 -19.05 13.76
C SER A 272 21.66 -18.13 14.85
N THR A 273 20.79 -17.53 15.66
CA THR A 273 21.23 -16.84 16.88
C THR A 273 22.00 -17.81 17.77
N HIS A 274 23.06 -17.29 18.39
CA HIS A 274 23.96 -18.00 19.30
C HIS A 274 24.11 -17.22 20.61
N ASP A 275 24.57 -17.91 21.66
CA ASP A 275 24.84 -17.29 22.96
C ASP A 275 26.29 -16.77 23.00
N GLY A 276 26.46 -15.51 23.36
CA GLY A 276 27.75 -14.82 23.34
C GLY A 276 28.08 -14.15 22.00
N ASP A 277 29.31 -13.66 21.88
CA ASP A 277 29.76 -12.88 20.72
C ASP A 277 29.77 -13.72 19.44
N CYS A 278 29.46 -13.09 18.32
CA CYS A 278 29.52 -13.74 17.03
C CYS A 278 30.98 -14.07 16.65
N PRO A 279 31.31 -15.33 16.31
CA PRO A 279 32.67 -15.70 15.91
C PRO A 279 33.08 -15.07 14.58
N GLU A 280 32.11 -14.65 13.76
CA GLU A 280 32.35 -13.95 12.49
C GLU A 280 32.38 -12.41 12.66
N ASP A 281 32.23 -11.91 13.90
CA ASP A 281 32.46 -10.49 14.18
C ASP A 281 33.96 -10.20 14.27
N VAL A 282 34.54 -9.84 13.13
CA VAL A 282 35.96 -9.50 12.99
C VAL A 282 36.37 -8.40 13.98
N ALA A 283 35.55 -7.38 14.20
CA ALA A 283 35.90 -6.27 15.09
C ALA A 283 35.99 -6.74 16.55
N THR A 284 35.06 -7.59 16.97
CA THR A 284 35.08 -8.19 18.31
C THR A 284 36.24 -9.18 18.47
N MET A 285 36.57 -9.95 17.42
CA MET A 285 37.74 -10.84 17.43
C MET A 285 39.07 -10.07 17.50
N ASP A 286 39.20 -8.99 16.75
CA ASP A 286 40.40 -8.13 16.78
C ASP A 286 40.59 -7.50 18.17
N LEU A 287 39.50 -7.01 18.78
CA LEU A 287 39.51 -6.47 20.13
C LEU A 287 39.89 -7.54 21.18
N LEU A 288 39.41 -8.78 21.02
CA LEU A 288 39.79 -9.92 21.85
C LEU A 288 41.28 -10.28 21.68
N ASN A 289 41.80 -10.23 20.46
CA ASN A 289 43.22 -10.49 20.18
C ASN A 289 44.13 -9.44 20.82
N VAL A 290 43.79 -8.15 20.69
CA VAL A 290 44.53 -7.05 21.34
C VAL A 290 44.46 -7.19 22.87
N ALA A 291 43.29 -7.53 23.41
CA ALA A 291 43.13 -7.77 24.84
C ALA A 291 44.02 -8.92 25.33
N ALA A 292 44.08 -10.04 24.61
CA ALA A 292 44.95 -11.15 24.95
C ALA A 292 46.43 -10.76 24.95
N GLN A 293 46.87 -9.96 23.97
CA GLN A 293 48.25 -9.45 23.90
C GLN A 293 48.60 -8.51 25.05
N LYS A 294 47.63 -7.71 25.52
CA LYS A 294 47.81 -6.78 26.64
C LYS A 294 47.49 -7.37 28.02
N GLY A 295 47.07 -8.63 28.08
CA GLY A 295 46.66 -9.28 29.33
C GLY A 295 45.32 -8.79 29.89
N TRP A 296 44.52 -8.09 29.10
CA TRP A 296 43.18 -7.64 29.49
C TRP A 296 42.23 -8.82 29.66
N GLN A 297 41.38 -8.77 30.67
CA GLN A 297 40.41 -9.81 31.01
C GLN A 297 38.98 -9.28 30.84
N ARG A 298 38.03 -10.16 30.52
CA ARG A 298 36.61 -9.79 30.52
C ARG A 298 36.02 -9.94 31.92
N CYS A 299 35.29 -8.92 32.36
CA CYS A 299 34.49 -9.02 33.58
C CYS A 299 33.41 -10.12 33.42
N TYR A 300 33.32 -11.04 34.37
CA TYR A 300 32.35 -12.15 34.33
C TYR A 300 30.88 -11.69 34.38
N SER A 301 30.62 -10.53 35.00
CA SER A 301 29.26 -9.98 35.20
C SER A 301 28.79 -9.16 33.98
N CYS A 302 29.59 -8.18 33.54
CA CYS A 302 29.18 -7.22 32.51
C CYS A 302 29.92 -7.36 31.17
N ARG A 303 30.84 -8.33 31.04
CA ARG A 303 31.66 -8.63 29.86
C ARG A 303 32.51 -7.49 29.28
N ARG A 304 32.60 -6.34 29.96
CA ARG A 304 33.54 -5.27 29.59
C ARG A 304 34.99 -5.73 29.76
N MET A 305 35.88 -5.21 28.91
CA MET A 305 37.32 -5.42 29.02
C MET A 305 37.89 -4.64 30.21
N VAL A 306 38.72 -5.31 30.99
CA VAL A 306 39.36 -4.77 32.19
C VAL A 306 40.87 -4.98 32.06
N ASP A 307 41.63 -3.90 32.19
CA ASP A 307 43.08 -3.93 32.33
C ASP A 307 43.45 -4.09 33.82
N LEU A 308 44.52 -4.84 34.10
CA LEU A 308 45.06 -4.99 35.44
C LEU A 308 46.53 -4.54 35.43
N GLU A 309 46.73 -3.23 35.65
CA GLU A 309 48.06 -2.62 35.55
C GLU A 309 48.99 -3.06 36.70
N VAL A 310 48.53 -3.06 37.97
CA VAL A 310 49.24 -3.57 39.16
C VAL A 310 48.25 -3.84 40.32
N GLY A 311 48.31 -4.99 41.01
CA GLY A 311 47.55 -5.21 42.26
C GLY A 311 47.04 -6.64 42.51
N CYS A 312 46.36 -6.84 43.65
CA CYS A 312 45.79 -8.13 44.09
C CYS A 312 44.67 -8.60 43.14
N ASN A 313 44.55 -9.92 42.89
CA ASN A 313 43.57 -10.53 41.97
C ASN A 313 42.09 -10.36 42.36
N HIS A 314 41.79 -9.62 43.43
CA HIS A 314 40.43 -9.23 43.80
C HIS A 314 40.02 -7.96 43.04
N ILE A 315 39.46 -8.15 41.84
CA ILE A 315 38.84 -7.07 41.07
C ILE A 315 37.42 -6.83 41.64
N SER A 316 37.23 -5.72 42.37
CA SER A 316 35.92 -5.29 42.88
C SER A 316 35.15 -4.46 41.85
N GLU A 317 33.84 -4.70 41.72
CA GLU A 317 32.95 -4.00 40.77
C GLU A 317 32.89 -2.48 41.07
N LEU A 318 33.62 -1.67 40.30
CA LEU A 318 33.37 -0.22 40.21
C LEU A 318 32.33 0.04 39.12
N ILE A 319 31.06 -0.23 39.44
CA ILE A 319 29.94 0.32 38.67
C ILE A 319 29.92 1.82 38.98
N ARG A 320 30.52 2.65 38.11
CA ARG A 320 30.21 4.09 38.08
C ARG A 320 28.74 4.23 37.67
N ARG A 321 27.85 4.27 38.66
CA ARG A 321 26.55 4.93 38.53
C ARG A 321 26.87 6.41 38.32
N ASP A 322 26.37 6.98 37.23
CA ASP A 322 26.34 8.42 37.04
C ASP A 322 25.60 9.06 38.23
N ALA A 323 26.36 9.48 39.24
CA ALA A 323 25.89 10.38 40.25
C ALA A 323 26.01 11.79 39.66
N SER A 324 24.84 12.29 39.26
CA SER A 324 24.58 13.66 38.84
C SER A 324 25.28 14.68 39.73
N PHE A 325 25.95 15.60 39.03
CA PHE A 325 26.45 16.89 39.48
C PHE A 325 25.35 17.70 40.20
N VAL A 326 25.59 18.12 41.44
CA VAL A 326 25.16 19.44 41.95
C VAL A 326 26.32 19.98 42.79
N LYS A 327 26.81 21.16 42.38
CA LYS A 327 27.83 21.96 43.07
C LYS A 327 27.26 22.61 44.34
N THR A 328 28.12 22.71 45.35
CA THR A 328 28.30 23.78 46.37
C THR A 328 27.42 25.04 46.19
N ASP A 329 26.82 25.65 47.21
CA ASP A 329 27.29 25.96 48.59
C ASP A 329 26.27 25.63 49.70
#